data_AF-A0A3R6RB46-F1
#
_entry.id   AF-A0A3R6RB46-F1
#
_cell.length_a   1.000
_cell.length_b   1.000
_cell.length_c   1.000
_cell.angle_alpha   90.00
_cell.angle_beta   90.00
_cell.angle_gamma   90.00
#
_symmetry.space_group_name_H-M   'P 1'
#
loop_
_entity.id
_entity.type
_entity.pdbx_description
1 polymer ?
#
loop_
_entity_poly.entity_id
_entity_poly.type
_entity_poly.pdbx_seq_one_letter_code
_entity_poly.pdbx_strand_id
1 'polypeptide(L)'
;MSGNAEKTKFSIRVDTELIALADAYIKDSTVRNRTELMEDALRFYLGFLTSKKAEDYLLQSISSVMTGTMQDSENRLARMDFKIAVELSKLSQVIAYTHDVDEEAMKRLHTKCVEEVRRINGAIDFEDAYKYQKRET
;
A
#
# COMPACT_ATOMS: atom_id res chain seq x y z
N MET A 1 -0.30 54.78 18.33
CA MET A 1 0.75 54.36 17.38
C MET A 1 1.55 53.23 18.01
N SER A 2 1.25 51.97 17.66
CA SER A 2 2.09 50.81 18.00
C SER A 2 1.56 49.59 17.25
N GLY A 3 2.04 49.35 16.03
CA GLY A 3 1.61 48.19 15.23
C GLY A 3 2.73 47.56 14.39
N ASN A 4 3.98 48.02 14.56
CA ASN A 4 5.11 47.60 13.71
C ASN A 4 6.39 47.29 14.50
N ALA A 5 6.31 47.16 15.84
CA ALA A 5 7.48 46.90 16.67
C ALA A 5 8.15 45.53 16.39
N GLU A 6 7.43 44.59 15.75
CA GLU A 6 7.92 43.24 15.44
C GLU A 6 8.19 42.99 13.95
N LYS A 7 8.08 44.01 13.08
CA LYS A 7 8.30 43.84 11.62
C LYS A 7 9.64 44.41 11.20
N THR A 8 10.46 43.59 10.56
CA THR A 8 11.74 44.00 9.96
C THR A 8 11.53 44.50 8.55
N LYS A 9 11.95 45.75 8.26
CA LYS A 9 11.99 46.28 6.89
C LYS A 9 13.32 45.94 6.24
N PHE A 10 13.29 45.33 5.07
CA PHE A 10 14.45 45.07 4.23
C PHE A 10 14.13 45.39 2.77
N SER A 11 15.16 45.63 1.95
CA SER A 11 15.01 45.92 0.52
C SER A 11 15.54 44.76 -0.30
N ILE A 12 14.82 44.42 -1.37
CA ILE A 12 15.19 43.35 -2.31
C ILE A 12 15.04 43.84 -3.74
N ARG A 13 15.77 43.23 -4.67
CA ARG A 13 15.52 43.34 -6.11
C ARG A 13 14.68 42.14 -6.53
N VAL A 14 13.57 42.40 -7.20
CA VAL A 14 12.61 41.41 -7.68
C VAL A 14 12.36 41.69 -9.15
N ASP A 15 12.04 40.65 -9.91
CA ASP A 15 11.60 40.78 -11.29
C ASP A 15 10.42 41.76 -11.39
N THR A 16 10.50 42.68 -12.34
CA THR A 16 9.47 43.70 -12.56
C THR A 16 8.16 43.08 -13.02
N GLU A 17 8.22 42.01 -13.82
CA GLU A 17 7.03 41.29 -14.27
C GLU A 17 6.32 40.60 -13.10
N LEU A 18 7.09 40.04 -12.17
CA LEU A 18 6.55 39.39 -10.97
C LEU A 18 5.85 40.40 -10.04
N ILE A 19 6.42 41.60 -9.89
CA ILE A 19 5.78 42.68 -9.12
C ILE A 19 4.49 43.15 -9.80
N ALA A 20 4.49 43.29 -11.13
CA ALA A 20 3.29 43.66 -11.88
C ALA A 20 2.18 42.61 -11.73
N LEU A 21 2.53 41.32 -11.74
CA LEU A 21 1.59 40.25 -11.47
C LEU A 21 1.04 40.31 -10.04
N ALA A 22 1.90 40.50 -9.03
CA ALA A 22 1.47 40.66 -7.65
C ALA A 22 0.50 41.84 -7.46
N ASP A 23 0.75 42.95 -8.15
CA ASP A 23 -0.14 44.12 -8.15
C ASP A 23 -1.51 43.85 -8.75
N ALA A 24 -1.59 43.01 -9.79
CA ALA A 24 -2.87 42.60 -10.37
C ALA A 24 -3.72 41.86 -9.33
N TYR A 25 -3.13 40.93 -8.57
CA TYR A 25 -3.84 40.20 -7.50
C TYR A 25 -4.27 41.12 -6.33
N ILE A 26 -3.52 42.18 -6.05
CA ILE A 26 -3.92 43.19 -5.06
C ILE A 26 -5.10 44.01 -5.59
N LYS A 27 -5.06 44.39 -6.87
CA LYS A 27 -6.13 45.16 -7.53
C LYS A 27 -7.43 44.38 -7.59
N ASP A 28 -7.36 43.08 -7.80
CA ASP A 28 -8.50 42.17 -7.79
C ASP A 28 -8.98 41.81 -6.37
N SER A 29 -8.46 42.49 -5.34
CA SER A 29 -8.78 42.31 -3.91
C SER A 29 -8.56 40.88 -3.41
N THR A 30 -7.75 40.09 -4.10
CA THR A 30 -7.37 38.73 -3.67
C THR A 30 -6.45 38.80 -2.45
N VAL A 31 -5.62 39.85 -2.36
CA VAL A 31 -4.75 40.13 -1.20
C VAL A 31 -4.77 41.63 -0.90
N ARG A 32 -4.69 42.05 0.38
CA ARG A 32 -4.91 43.46 0.73
C ARG A 32 -3.76 44.38 0.35
N ASN A 33 -2.52 43.89 0.44
CA ASN A 33 -1.33 44.68 0.10
C ASN A 33 -0.12 43.77 -0.16
N ARG A 34 0.94 44.36 -0.75
CA ARG A 34 2.18 43.65 -1.08
C ARG A 34 2.84 43.01 0.14
N THR A 35 2.75 43.61 1.32
CA THR A 35 3.34 43.05 2.55
C THR A 35 2.65 41.76 2.96
N GLU A 36 1.30 41.73 3.00
CA GLU A 36 0.52 40.52 3.27
C GLU A 36 0.84 39.42 2.24
N LEU A 37 0.83 39.78 0.95
CA LEU A 37 1.15 38.84 -0.14
C LEU A 37 2.54 38.22 0.02
N MET A 38 3.56 39.03 0.31
CA MET A 38 4.93 38.57 0.46
C MET A 38 5.14 37.74 1.73
N GLU A 39 4.49 38.12 2.84
CA GLU A 39 4.53 37.33 4.07
C GLU A 39 3.90 35.95 3.87
N ASP A 40 2.74 35.88 3.21
CA ASP A 40 2.05 34.62 2.97
C ASP A 40 2.81 33.72 1.98
N ALA A 41 3.37 34.29 0.91
CA ALA A 41 4.24 33.56 -0.01
C ALA A 41 5.48 33.00 0.70
N LEU A 42 6.10 33.78 1.59
CA LEU A 42 7.28 33.35 2.34
C LEU A 42 6.93 32.25 3.35
N ARG A 43 5.81 32.38 4.08
CA ARG A 43 5.31 31.33 4.98
C ARG A 43 5.01 30.05 4.22
N PHE A 44 4.33 30.16 3.07
CA PHE A 44 4.03 29.02 2.21
C PHE A 44 5.31 28.30 1.77
N TYR A 45 6.30 29.04 1.26
CA TYR A 45 7.52 28.45 0.75
C TYR A 45 8.38 27.83 1.86
N LEU A 46 8.48 28.48 3.03
CA LEU A 46 9.15 27.89 4.20
C LEU A 46 8.43 26.62 4.69
N GLY A 47 7.09 26.63 4.68
CA GLY A 47 6.27 25.45 4.95
C GLY A 47 6.55 24.30 3.98
N PHE A 48 6.60 24.59 2.68
CA PHE A 48 6.94 23.62 1.63
C PHE A 48 8.35 23.05 1.76
N LEU A 49 9.35 23.88 2.06
CA LEU A 49 10.72 23.40 2.29
C LEU A 49 10.82 22.53 3.55
N THR A 50 10.02 22.83 4.57
CA THR A 50 9.92 22.04 5.80
C THR A 50 9.20 20.71 5.54
N SER A 51 8.12 20.73 4.75
CA SER A 51 7.36 19.53 4.40
C SER A 51 8.19 18.58 3.56
N LYS A 52 9.01 19.05 2.61
CA LYS A 52 9.93 18.20 1.85
C LYS A 52 10.89 17.40 2.75
N LYS A 53 11.40 18.03 3.81
CA LYS A 53 12.25 17.33 4.80
C LYS A 53 11.47 16.32 5.64
N ALA A 54 10.20 16.60 5.94
CA ALA A 54 9.33 15.70 6.67
C ALA A 54 8.81 14.54 5.81
N GLU A 55 8.58 14.78 4.52
CA GLU A 55 8.09 13.81 3.53
C GLU A 55 9.08 12.67 3.34
N ASP A 56 10.38 12.98 3.22
CA ASP A 56 11.44 11.95 3.13
C ASP A 56 11.44 11.03 4.36
N TYR A 57 11.29 11.59 5.56
CA TYR A 57 11.24 10.82 6.81
C TYR A 57 9.95 9.99 6.95
N LEU A 58 8.80 10.58 6.60
CA LEU A 58 7.52 9.88 6.63
C LEU A 58 7.47 8.74 5.61
N LEU A 59 7.97 8.96 4.40
CA LEU A 59 8.00 7.93 3.36
C LEU A 59 8.90 6.76 3.77
N GLN A 60 10.09 7.03 4.32
CA GLN A 60 10.97 6.00 4.87
C GLN A 60 10.32 5.24 6.03
N SER A 61 9.63 5.94 6.93
CA SER A 61 8.98 5.33 8.09
C SER A 61 7.82 4.43 7.67
N ILE A 62 6.97 4.89 6.74
CA ILE A 62 5.87 4.09 6.18
C ILE A 62 6.41 2.87 5.44
N SER A 63 7.44 3.04 4.61
CA SER A 63 8.08 1.93 3.89
C SER A 63 8.65 0.88 4.86
N SER A 64 9.26 1.31 5.96
CA SER A 64 9.80 0.44 7.00
C SER A 64 8.69 -0.35 7.70
N VAL A 65 7.63 0.33 8.16
CA VAL A 65 6.48 -0.31 8.82
C VAL A 65 5.77 -1.28 7.88
N MET A 66 5.59 -0.91 6.61
CA MET A 66 4.97 -1.77 5.60
C MET A 66 5.80 -3.02 5.38
N THR A 67 7.12 -2.88 5.19
CA THR A 67 8.04 -4.01 5.02
C THR A 67 8.05 -4.92 6.26
N GLY A 68 8.08 -4.34 7.46
CA GLY A 68 8.00 -5.10 8.71
C GLY A 68 6.70 -5.89 8.84
N THR A 69 5.56 -5.25 8.54
CA THR A 69 4.23 -5.90 8.60
C THR A 69 4.10 -7.03 7.57
N MET A 70 4.66 -6.84 6.37
CA MET A 70 4.72 -7.87 5.34
C MET A 70 5.56 -9.05 5.80
N GLN A 71 6.77 -8.80 6.32
CA GLN A 71 7.66 -9.85 6.82
C GLN A 71 7.02 -10.65 7.96
N ASP A 72 6.33 -9.99 8.89
CA ASP A 72 5.61 -10.65 9.99
C ASP A 72 4.45 -11.51 9.48
N SER A 73 3.77 -11.05 8.44
CA SER A 73 2.70 -11.79 7.78
C SER A 73 3.22 -13.01 7.03
N GLU A 74 4.30 -12.88 6.26
CA GLU A 74 4.97 -14.00 5.59
C GLU A 74 5.46 -15.04 6.60
N ASN A 75 6.10 -14.60 7.69
CA ASN A 75 6.53 -15.50 8.76
C ASN A 75 5.36 -16.23 9.42
N ARG A 76 4.21 -15.56 9.59
CA ARG A 76 2.99 -16.19 10.12
C ARG A 76 2.40 -17.20 9.13
N LEU A 77 2.33 -16.85 7.85
CA LEU A 77 1.88 -17.75 6.78
C LEU A 77 2.75 -19.00 6.72
N ALA A 78 4.08 -18.85 6.64
CA ALA A 78 5.02 -19.98 6.61
C ALA A 78 4.84 -20.95 7.80
N ARG A 79 4.61 -20.42 9.02
CA ARG A 79 4.31 -21.25 10.19
C ARG A 79 2.96 -21.98 10.10
N MET A 80 1.94 -21.35 9.53
CA MET A 80 0.64 -21.99 9.32
C MET A 80 0.70 -23.03 8.22
N ASP A 81 1.38 -22.74 7.11
CA ASP A 81 1.60 -23.67 6.00
C ASP A 81 2.34 -24.93 6.48
N PHE A 82 3.35 -24.78 7.34
CA PHE A 82 4.02 -25.92 7.96
C PHE A 82 3.05 -26.79 8.77
N LYS A 83 2.19 -26.17 9.60
CA LYS A 83 1.19 -26.91 10.39
C LYS A 83 0.18 -27.64 9.50
N ILE A 84 -0.29 -26.99 8.43
CA ILE A 84 -1.21 -27.59 7.45
C ILE A 84 -0.51 -28.75 6.73
N ALA A 85 0.75 -28.59 6.33
CA ALA A 85 1.51 -29.66 5.68
C ALA A 85 1.68 -30.88 6.59
N VAL A 86 1.90 -30.69 7.89
CA VAL A 86 1.95 -31.78 8.88
C VAL A 86 0.62 -32.53 8.96
N GLU A 87 -0.51 -31.82 9.08
CA GLU A 87 -1.83 -32.45 9.14
C GLU A 87 -2.22 -33.13 7.82
N LEU A 88 -1.90 -32.54 6.68
CA LEU A 88 -2.10 -33.14 5.36
C LEU A 88 -1.28 -34.43 5.20
N SER A 89 -0.03 -34.44 5.67
CA SER A 89 0.83 -35.63 5.65
C SER A 89 0.25 -36.76 6.51
N LYS A 90 -0.26 -36.43 7.71
CA LYS A 90 -0.95 -37.41 8.57
C LYS A 90 -2.17 -38.02 7.89
N LEU A 91 -3.02 -37.19 7.28
CA LEU A 91 -4.19 -37.68 6.54
C LEU A 91 -3.78 -38.57 5.35
N SER A 92 -2.75 -38.17 4.60
CA SER A 92 -2.21 -38.95 3.49
C SER A 92 -1.74 -40.33 3.95
N GLN A 93 -1.00 -40.41 5.07
CA GLN A 93 -0.57 -41.69 5.63
C GLN A 93 -1.75 -42.55 6.13
N VAL A 94 -2.76 -41.94 6.77
CA VAL A 94 -3.97 -42.67 7.20
C VAL A 94 -4.70 -43.26 5.99
N ILE A 95 -4.84 -42.51 4.89
CA ILE A 95 -5.48 -43.01 3.66
C ILE A 95 -4.65 -44.14 3.06
N ALA A 96 -3.33 -43.95 2.91
CA ALA A 96 -2.44 -44.98 2.35
C ALA A 96 -2.40 -46.26 3.19
N TYR A 97 -2.56 -46.17 4.51
CA TYR A 97 -2.62 -47.34 5.39
C TYR A 97 -3.97 -48.07 5.31
N THR A 98 -5.08 -47.32 5.15
CA THR A 98 -6.44 -47.89 5.16
C THR A 98 -6.91 -48.36 3.80
N HIS A 99 -6.38 -47.80 2.73
CA HIS A 99 -6.74 -48.10 1.35
C HIS A 99 -5.47 -48.47 0.59
N ASP A 100 -5.48 -49.61 -0.08
CA ASP A 100 -4.37 -50.08 -0.92
C ASP A 100 -4.39 -49.29 -2.25
N VAL A 101 -3.93 -48.03 -2.19
CA VAL A 101 -3.95 -47.11 -3.32
C VAL A 101 -2.71 -47.32 -4.19
N ASP A 102 -2.93 -47.70 -5.44
CA ASP A 102 -1.90 -47.87 -6.46
C ASP A 102 -1.24 -46.51 -6.84
N GLU A 103 0.07 -46.54 -7.15
CA GLU A 103 0.85 -45.35 -7.51
C GLU A 103 0.34 -44.67 -8.79
N GLU A 104 -0.12 -45.44 -9.79
CA GLU A 104 -0.74 -44.88 -10.99
C GLU A 104 -2.05 -44.16 -10.69
N ALA A 105 -2.89 -44.71 -9.81
CA ALA A 105 -4.10 -44.04 -9.35
C ALA A 105 -3.78 -42.70 -8.66
N MET A 106 -2.72 -42.66 -7.84
CA MET A 106 -2.26 -41.41 -7.22
C MET A 106 -1.76 -40.39 -8.25
N LYS A 107 -1.00 -40.81 -9.27
CA LYS A 107 -0.57 -39.93 -10.37
C LYS A 107 -1.76 -39.37 -11.15
N ARG A 108 -2.74 -40.21 -11.48
CA ARG A 108 -3.98 -39.79 -12.16
C ARG A 108 -4.77 -38.79 -11.30
N LEU A 109 -4.88 -39.03 -9.99
CA LEU A 109 -5.55 -38.12 -9.06
C LEU A 109 -4.83 -36.77 -8.96
N HIS A 110 -3.50 -36.76 -8.87
CA HIS A 110 -2.71 -35.53 -8.84
C HIS A 110 -2.96 -34.67 -10.08
N THR A 111 -2.87 -35.25 -11.28
CA THR A 111 -3.14 -34.53 -12.54
C THR A 111 -4.54 -33.91 -12.52
N LYS A 112 -5.55 -34.69 -12.12
CA LYS A 112 -6.95 -34.21 -12.00
C LYS A 112 -7.08 -33.04 -11.03
N CYS A 113 -6.46 -33.11 -9.85
CA CYS A 113 -6.49 -32.02 -8.87
C CYS A 113 -5.78 -30.75 -9.37
N VAL A 114 -4.64 -30.89 -10.04
CA VAL A 114 -3.93 -29.72 -10.62
C VAL A 114 -4.76 -29.05 -11.70
N GLU A 115 -5.39 -29.82 -12.59
CA GLU A 115 -6.28 -29.29 -13.63
C GLU A 115 -7.49 -28.58 -13.02
N GLU A 116 -8.09 -29.16 -11.99
CA GLU A 116 -9.21 -28.56 -11.28
C GLU A 116 -8.84 -27.24 -10.60
N VAL A 117 -7.71 -27.21 -9.86
CA VAL A 117 -7.20 -25.97 -9.23
C VAL A 117 -6.91 -24.89 -10.28
N ARG A 118 -6.35 -25.28 -11.43
CA ARG A 118 -6.14 -24.34 -12.55
C ARG A 118 -7.46 -23.82 -13.11
N ARG A 119 -8.45 -24.70 -13.30
CA ARG A 119 -9.78 -24.34 -13.82
C ARG A 119 -10.50 -23.35 -12.89
N ILE A 120 -10.39 -23.53 -11.58
CA ILE A 120 -11.06 -22.69 -10.57
C ILE A 120 -10.17 -21.55 -10.03
N ASN A 121 -8.96 -21.39 -10.57
CA ASN A 121 -7.98 -20.39 -10.14
C ASN A 121 -7.71 -20.39 -8.62
N GLY A 122 -7.61 -21.57 -8.02
CA GLY A 122 -7.39 -21.73 -6.58
C GLY A 122 -8.60 -21.48 -5.67
N ALA A 123 -9.76 -21.09 -6.22
CA ALA A 123 -11.00 -21.00 -5.46
C ALA A 123 -11.66 -22.39 -5.36
N ILE A 124 -11.40 -23.09 -4.26
CA ILE A 124 -12.00 -24.41 -4.02
C ILE A 124 -13.33 -24.23 -3.28
N ASP A 125 -14.44 -24.56 -3.96
CA ASP A 125 -15.74 -24.76 -3.32
C ASP A 125 -16.01 -26.26 -3.14
N PHE A 126 -16.33 -26.64 -1.90
CA PHE A 126 -16.56 -28.03 -1.52
C PHE A 126 -17.84 -28.59 -2.15
N GLU A 127 -18.87 -27.77 -2.35
CA GLU A 127 -20.11 -28.19 -3.00
C GLU A 127 -19.89 -28.53 -4.47
N ASP A 128 -19.09 -27.71 -5.16
CA ASP A 128 -18.77 -27.92 -6.57
C ASP A 128 -17.87 -29.15 -6.77
N ALA A 129 -16.88 -29.33 -5.89
CA ALA A 129 -16.05 -30.54 -5.88
C ALA A 129 -16.89 -31.81 -5.65
N TYR A 130 -17.88 -31.74 -4.75
CA TYR A 130 -18.79 -32.86 -4.46
C TYR A 130 -19.70 -33.20 -5.66
N LYS A 131 -20.35 -32.21 -6.27
CA LYS A 131 -21.20 -32.39 -7.47
C LYS A 131 -20.40 -33.00 -8.62
N TYR A 132 -19.19 -32.50 -8.84
CA TYR A 132 -18.28 -33.02 -9.87
C TYR A 132 -17.92 -34.50 -9.65
N GLN A 133 -17.65 -34.92 -8.42
CA GLN A 133 -17.38 -36.34 -8.14
C GLN A 133 -18.59 -37.25 -8.39
N LYS A 134 -19.81 -36.75 -8.17
CA LYS A 134 -21.04 -37.49 -8.42
C LYS A 134 -21.55 -37.44 -9.86
N ARG A 135 -20.90 -36.68 -10.76
CA ARG A 135 -21.41 -36.37 -12.11
C ARG A 135 -22.79 -35.70 -12.09
N GLU A 136 -23.14 -35.06 -10.98
CA GLU A 136 -24.36 -34.25 -10.87
C GLU A 136 -24.01 -32.87 -11.47
N THR A 137 -24.77 -32.47 -12.50
CA THR A 137 -24.54 -31.23 -13.26
C THR A 137 -25.19 -30.05 -12.57
#